data_AF-A0A3A4ZRG1-F1
#
_entry.id   AF-A0A3A4ZRG1-F1
#
_cell.length_a   1.000
_cell.length_b   1.000
_cell.length_c   1.000
_cell.angle_alpha   90.00
_cell.angle_beta   90.00
_cell.angle_gamma   90.00
#
_symmetry.space_group_name_H-M   'P 1'
#
loop_
_entity.id
_entity.type
_entity.pdbx_description
1 polymer ?
#
loop_
_entity_poly.entity_id
_entity_poly.type
_entity_poly.pdbx_seq_one_letter_code
_entity_poly.pdbx_strand_id
1 'polypeptide(L)'
;MRKLTEDKIAKIYWKRLSDFWGLFTISLFTVDFFTGGGMRQITTAIAVIYISILGIFIGEKEYLRWKNIYISKFFGEGYIILWTTILVILVIISSFSRRYHFPEQMSVVYISVLTFYFASLRSKILKKRRLAK
;
A
#
# COMPACT_ATOMS: atom_id res chain seq x y z
N MET A 1 -4.45 16.67 -26.65
CA MET A 1 -3.17 16.13 -26.13
C MET A 1 -2.80 16.60 -24.72
N ARG A 2 -3.00 17.88 -24.34
CA ARG A 2 -2.56 18.45 -23.05
C ARG A 2 -3.10 17.75 -21.77
N LYS A 3 -4.37 17.32 -21.75
CA LYS A 3 -4.97 16.60 -20.61
C LYS A 3 -4.32 15.22 -20.33
N LEU A 4 -3.86 14.52 -21.36
CA LEU A 4 -3.22 13.20 -21.20
C LEU A 4 -1.84 13.29 -20.55
N THR A 5 -1.15 14.43 -20.70
CA THR A 5 0.15 14.69 -20.07
C THR A 5 0.01 15.02 -18.59
N GLU A 6 -0.99 15.81 -18.20
CA GLU A 6 -1.27 16.16 -16.79
C GLU A 6 -1.66 14.91 -15.97
N ASP A 7 -2.58 14.09 -16.50
CA ASP A 7 -3.00 12.83 -15.85
C ASP A 7 -1.82 11.87 -15.66
N LYS A 8 -0.87 11.84 -16.61
CA LYS A 8 0.35 11.01 -16.49
C LYS A 8 1.29 11.53 -15.41
N ILE A 9 1.52 12.83 -15.34
CA ILE A 9 2.40 13.46 -14.33
C ILE A 9 1.81 13.22 -12.92
N ALA A 10 0.52 13.48 -12.74
CA ALA A 10 -0.18 13.24 -11.48
C ALA A 10 -0.07 11.77 -11.05
N LYS A 11 -0.28 10.83 -11.97
CA LYS A 11 -0.14 9.39 -11.69
C LYS A 11 1.27 9.00 -11.25
N ILE A 12 2.31 9.53 -11.90
CA ILE A 12 3.71 9.26 -11.51
C ILE A 12 4.01 9.85 -10.15
N TYR A 13 3.55 11.07 -9.89
CA TYR A 13 3.68 11.74 -8.59
C TYR A 13 3.05 10.90 -7.47
N TRP A 14 1.78 10.55 -7.61
CA TRP A 14 1.07 9.75 -6.60
C TRP A 14 1.68 8.38 -6.39
N LYS A 15 2.17 7.74 -7.46
CA LYS A 15 2.88 6.47 -7.35
C LYS A 15 4.14 6.63 -6.51
N ARG A 16 5.00 7.60 -6.83
CA ARG A 16 6.24 7.84 -6.09
C ARG A 16 5.98 8.21 -4.63
N LEU A 17 4.95 9.02 -4.38
CA LEU A 17 4.54 9.39 -3.04
C LEU A 17 4.09 8.16 -2.24
N SER A 18 3.21 7.32 -2.82
CA SER A 18 2.75 6.09 -2.17
C SER A 18 3.88 5.08 -1.95
N ASP A 19 4.82 4.94 -2.89
CA ASP A 19 5.98 4.06 -2.76
C ASP A 19 6.91 4.55 -1.64
N PHE A 20 7.18 5.87 -1.59
CA PHE A 20 7.98 6.51 -0.54
C PHE A 20 7.37 6.30 0.85
N TRP A 21 6.10 6.66 1.03
CA TRP A 21 5.43 6.48 2.32
C TRP A 21 5.32 5.01 2.71
N GLY A 22 5.12 4.10 1.76
CA GLY A 22 5.12 2.66 2.03
C GLY A 22 6.46 2.18 2.61
N LEU A 23 7.58 2.53 1.98
CA LEU A 23 8.91 2.17 2.48
C LEU A 23 9.23 2.84 3.82
N PHE A 24 8.84 4.10 3.98
CA PHE A 24 9.04 4.84 5.21
C PHE A 24 8.25 4.23 6.38
N THR A 25 6.98 3.91 6.18
CA THR A 25 6.13 3.25 7.18
C THR A 25 6.67 1.87 7.56
N ILE A 26 7.11 1.07 6.58
CA ILE A 26 7.76 -0.23 6.83
C ILE A 26 9.00 -0.06 7.71
N SER A 27 9.84 0.92 7.37
CA SER A 27 11.09 1.18 8.10
C SER A 27 10.78 1.57 9.55
N LEU A 28 9.80 2.45 9.77
CA LEU A 28 9.38 2.86 11.12
C LEU A 28 8.79 1.70 11.93
N PHE A 29 7.94 0.86 11.35
CA PHE A 29 7.45 -0.33 12.05
C PHE A 29 8.57 -1.30 12.41
N THR A 30 9.55 -1.45 11.54
CA THR A 30 10.71 -2.29 11.79
C THR A 30 11.54 -1.74 12.97
N VAL A 31 11.75 -0.43 13.03
CA VAL A 31 12.45 0.21 14.16
C VAL A 31 11.66 0.11 15.46
N ASP A 32 10.34 0.33 15.42
CA ASP A 32 9.46 0.21 16.60
C ASP A 32 9.46 -1.22 17.15
N PHE A 33 9.49 -2.22 16.26
CA PHE A 33 9.63 -3.62 16.62
C PHE A 33 10.92 -3.90 17.40
N PHE A 34 12.07 -3.40 16.92
CA PHE A 34 13.37 -3.61 17.58
C PHE A 34 13.54 -2.80 18.86
N THR A 35 12.82 -1.68 19.02
CA THR A 35 12.86 -0.83 20.22
C THR A 35 11.87 -1.27 21.30
N GLY A 36 11.11 -2.35 21.08
CA GLY A 36 10.16 -2.88 22.05
C GLY A 36 8.89 -2.03 22.20
N GLY A 37 8.49 -1.32 21.15
CA GLY A 37 7.25 -0.51 21.15
C GLY A 37 7.43 0.93 21.68
N GLY A 38 8.67 1.43 21.76
CA GLY A 38 8.96 2.79 22.24
C GLY A 38 8.41 3.90 21.33
N MET A 39 7.99 3.59 20.10
CA MET A 39 7.51 4.55 19.11
C MET A 39 6.02 4.41 18.80
N ARG A 40 5.23 3.72 19.64
CA ARG A 40 3.79 3.45 19.43
C ARG A 40 2.96 4.63 18.95
N GLN A 41 3.17 5.83 19.51
CA GLN A 41 2.42 7.03 19.09
C GLN A 41 2.77 7.43 17.65
N ILE A 42 4.06 7.40 17.30
CA ILE A 42 4.56 7.74 15.97
C ILE A 42 4.11 6.69 14.96
N THR A 43 4.20 5.40 15.31
CA THR A 43 3.77 4.29 14.44
C THR A 43 2.25 4.25 14.24
N THR A 44 1.48 4.79 15.18
CA THR A 44 0.04 4.98 14.99
C THR A 44 -0.27 6.12 14.03
N ALA A 45 0.35 7.29 14.22
CA ALA A 45 0.14 8.43 13.34
C ALA A 45 0.56 8.12 11.90
N ILE A 46 1.72 7.47 11.73
CA ILE A 46 2.23 7.11 10.40
C ILE A 46 1.34 6.10 9.69
N ALA A 47 0.74 5.15 10.41
CA ALA A 47 -0.18 4.17 9.86
C ALA A 47 -1.38 4.86 9.21
N VAL A 48 -1.98 5.82 9.91
CA VAL A 48 -3.15 6.58 9.41
C VAL A 48 -2.79 7.39 8.17
N ILE A 49 -1.65 8.11 8.21
CA ILE A 49 -1.18 8.91 7.07
C ILE A 49 -0.96 8.01 5.85
N TYR A 50 -0.26 6.89 6.03
CA TYR A 50 0.06 5.98 4.95
C TYR A 50 -1.21 5.34 4.34
N ILE A 51 -2.14 4.84 5.16
CA ILE A 51 -3.42 4.29 4.69
C ILE A 51 -4.19 5.34 3.87
N SER A 52 -4.19 6.59 4.33
CA SER A 52 -4.86 7.70 3.64
C SER A 52 -4.24 7.99 2.27
N ILE A 53 -2.91 8.09 2.21
CA ILE A 53 -2.18 8.33 0.95
C ILE A 53 -2.37 7.18 -0.03
N LEU A 54 -2.30 5.93 0.47
CA LEU A 54 -2.54 4.75 -0.34
C LEU A 54 -3.97 4.72 -0.90
N GLY A 55 -4.95 5.05 -0.06
CA GLY A 55 -6.35 5.17 -0.47
C GLY A 55 -6.56 6.21 -1.55
N ILE A 56 -5.98 7.41 -1.40
CA ILE A 56 -6.04 8.48 -2.41
C ILE A 56 -5.40 8.02 -3.73
N PHE A 57 -4.19 7.45 -3.67
CA PHE A 57 -3.49 6.95 -4.86
C PHE A 57 -4.33 5.91 -5.61
N ILE A 58 -4.95 4.98 -4.88
CA ILE A 58 -5.77 3.93 -5.49
C ILE A 58 -7.07 4.51 -6.03
N GLY A 59 -7.73 5.40 -5.30
CA GLY A 59 -8.91 6.12 -5.77
C GLY A 59 -8.64 6.83 -7.10
N GLU A 60 -7.57 7.60 -7.20
CA GLU A 60 -7.17 8.30 -8.41
C GLU A 60 -6.83 7.33 -9.56
N LYS A 61 -6.08 6.26 -9.25
CA LYS A 61 -5.74 5.20 -10.21
C LYS A 61 -6.98 4.48 -10.74
N GLU A 62 -7.98 4.24 -9.90
CA GLU A 62 -9.25 3.64 -10.31
C GLU A 62 -10.07 4.62 -11.15
N TYR A 63 -10.21 5.88 -10.72
CA TYR A 63 -10.90 6.93 -11.47
C TYR A 63 -10.36 7.06 -12.89
N LEU A 64 -9.02 7.19 -13.04
CA LEU A 64 -8.36 7.27 -14.33
C LEU A 64 -8.56 6.01 -15.19
N ARG A 65 -8.69 4.82 -14.59
CA ARG A 65 -8.95 3.56 -15.31
C ARG A 65 -10.36 3.50 -15.87
N TRP A 66 -11.34 4.00 -15.12
CA TRP A 66 -12.72 4.00 -15.59
C TRP A 66 -12.95 5.06 -16.65
N LYS A 67 -12.30 6.24 -16.51
CA LYS A 67 -12.32 7.34 -17.47
C LYS A 67 -11.63 7.00 -18.80
N ASN A 68 -10.50 6.29 -18.76
CA ASN A 68 -9.74 5.94 -19.97
C ASN A 68 -10.11 4.54 -20.51
N ILE A 69 -9.76 4.28 -21.77
CA ILE A 69 -9.91 2.96 -22.41
C ILE A 69 -8.76 2.02 -21.99
N TYR A 70 -7.61 2.59 -21.60
CA TYR A 70 -6.40 1.82 -21.29
C TYR A 70 -6.44 1.14 -19.92
N ILE A 71 -6.09 -0.15 -19.90
CA ILE A 71 -5.89 -0.95 -18.69
C ILE A 71 -4.39 -1.17 -18.50
N SER A 72 -3.82 -0.79 -17.34
CA SER A 72 -2.40 -1.03 -17.07
C SER A 72 -2.08 -2.52 -16.97
N LYS A 73 -0.95 -2.95 -17.54
CA LYS A 73 -0.54 -4.37 -17.54
C LYS A 73 -0.19 -4.90 -16.14
N PHE A 74 0.56 -4.13 -15.35
CA PHE A 74 1.06 -4.56 -14.04
C PHE A 74 -0.03 -4.55 -12.95
N PHE A 75 -0.01 -5.60 -12.13
CA PHE A 75 -0.77 -5.77 -10.90
C PHE A 75 0.22 -5.50 -9.76
N GLY A 76 -0.18 -4.80 -8.70
CA GLY A 76 0.73 -4.41 -7.61
C GLY A 76 1.24 -5.58 -6.76
N GLU A 77 1.41 -6.77 -7.33
CA GLU A 77 1.77 -8.03 -6.67
C GLU A 77 3.08 -7.91 -5.91
N GLY A 78 4.11 -7.33 -6.51
CA GLY A 78 5.40 -7.12 -5.84
C GLY A 78 5.28 -6.28 -4.57
N TYR A 79 4.33 -5.35 -4.52
CA TYR A 79 4.07 -4.54 -3.34
C TYR A 79 3.51 -5.38 -2.19
N ILE A 80 2.54 -6.26 -2.48
CA ILE A 80 1.99 -7.16 -1.46
C ILE A 80 3.05 -8.15 -1.00
N ILE A 81 3.76 -8.77 -1.94
CA ILE A 81 4.79 -9.77 -1.61
C ILE A 81 5.80 -9.16 -0.63
N LEU A 82 6.22 -7.91 -0.88
CA LEU A 82 7.11 -7.19 0.03
C LEU A 82 6.48 -7.01 1.42
N TRP A 83 5.25 -6.51 1.51
CA TRP A 83 4.54 -6.34 2.80
C TRP A 83 4.35 -7.66 3.55
N THR A 84 3.90 -8.71 2.86
CA THR A 84 3.68 -10.04 3.42
C THR A 84 4.98 -10.63 3.92
N THR A 85 6.06 -10.53 3.15
CA THR A 85 7.38 -11.07 3.52
C THR A 85 7.86 -10.42 4.82
N ILE A 86 7.79 -9.09 4.91
CA ILE A 86 8.23 -8.36 6.10
C ILE A 86 7.37 -8.71 7.31
N LEU A 87 6.05 -8.75 7.16
CA LEU A 87 5.15 -9.13 8.26
C LEU A 87 5.44 -10.54 8.77
N VAL A 88 5.62 -11.52 7.87
CA VAL A 88 5.94 -12.90 8.23
C VAL A 88 7.27 -12.97 8.98
N ILE A 89 8.31 -12.26 8.50
CA ILE A 89 9.62 -12.21 9.17
C ILE A 89 9.48 -11.67 10.60
N LEU A 90 8.78 -10.54 10.78
CA LEU A 90 8.63 -9.93 12.12
C LEU A 90 7.80 -10.82 13.06
N VAL A 91 6.75 -11.47 12.57
CA VAL A 91 5.95 -12.42 13.37
C VAL A 91 6.81 -13.61 13.82
N ILE A 92 7.58 -14.21 12.91
CA ILE A 92 8.50 -15.31 13.23
C ILE A 92 9.52 -14.86 14.28
N ILE A 93 10.19 -13.73 14.09
CA ILE A 93 11.18 -13.20 15.04
C ILE A 93 10.54 -12.94 16.42
N SER A 94 9.33 -12.38 16.46
CA SER A 94 8.62 -12.11 17.72
C SER A 94 8.29 -13.38 18.49
N SER A 95 8.05 -14.49 17.79
CA SER A 95 7.72 -15.78 18.40
C SER A 95 8.90 -16.38 19.16
N PHE A 96 10.14 -16.03 18.80
CA PHE A 96 11.36 -16.53 19.44
C PHE A 96 11.87 -15.65 20.59
N SER A 97 11.41 -14.40 20.70
CA SER A 97 11.94 -13.45 21.70
C SER A 97 10.84 -12.57 22.29
N ARG A 98 10.66 -12.67 23.62
CA ARG A 98 9.76 -11.80 24.40
C ARG A 98 10.18 -10.33 24.43
N ARG A 99 11.37 -9.98 23.92
CA ARG A 99 11.86 -8.59 23.88
C ARG A 99 11.29 -7.80 22.70
N TYR A 100 10.81 -8.47 21.65
CA TYR A 100 10.24 -7.80 20.50
C TYR A 100 8.75 -7.65 20.63
N HIS A 101 8.26 -6.43 20.42
CA HIS A 101 6.85 -6.13 20.50
C HIS A 101 6.30 -5.96 19.10
N PHE A 102 5.34 -6.79 18.72
CA PHE A 102 4.67 -6.68 17.42
C PHE A 102 3.73 -5.47 17.43
N PRO A 103 3.96 -4.43 16.59
CA PRO A 103 3.12 -3.24 16.59
C PRO A 103 1.71 -3.59 16.12
N GLU A 104 0.71 -3.34 16.96
CA GLU A 104 -0.70 -3.67 16.67
C GLU A 104 -1.17 -3.02 15.35
N GLN A 105 -0.72 -1.79 15.10
CA GLN A 105 -1.07 -1.01 13.92
C GLN A 105 -0.52 -1.61 12.62
N MET A 106 0.55 -2.41 12.69
CA MET A 106 1.13 -3.06 11.51
C MET A 106 0.13 -4.03 10.87
N SER A 107 -0.64 -4.76 11.68
CA SER A 107 -1.70 -5.66 11.20
C SER A 107 -2.80 -4.90 10.47
N VAL A 108 -3.24 -3.76 11.03
CA VAL A 108 -4.27 -2.88 10.45
C VAL A 108 -3.81 -2.32 9.11
N VAL A 109 -2.56 -1.86 9.04
CA VAL A 109 -1.95 -1.36 7.80
C VAL A 109 -1.89 -2.46 6.75
N TYR A 110 -1.43 -3.66 7.12
CA TYR A 110 -1.34 -4.79 6.19
C TYR A 110 -2.71 -5.21 5.64
N ILE A 111 -3.73 -5.31 6.50
CA ILE A 111 -5.11 -5.62 6.09
C ILE A 111 -5.63 -4.54 5.12
N SER A 112 -5.30 -3.27 5.38
CA SER A 112 -5.66 -2.16 4.49
C SER A 112 -4.98 -2.31 3.12
N VAL A 113 -3.67 -2.60 3.07
CA VAL A 113 -2.93 -2.85 1.82
C VAL A 113 -3.55 -3.99 1.01
N LEU A 114 -3.90 -5.11 1.66
CA LEU A 114 -4.59 -6.22 1.02
C LEU A 114 -5.96 -5.82 0.47
N THR A 115 -6.77 -5.15 1.29
CA THR A 115 -8.12 -4.68 0.92
C THR A 115 -8.06 -3.82 -0.33
N PHE A 116 -7.16 -2.84 -0.33
CA PHE A 116 -6.92 -1.95 -1.43
C PHE A 116 -6.43 -2.66 -2.70
N TYR A 117 -5.55 -3.65 -2.55
CA TYR A 117 -5.13 -4.47 -3.68
C TYR A 117 -6.28 -5.27 -4.27
N PHE A 118 -7.06 -5.96 -3.44
CA PHE A 118 -8.21 -6.76 -3.89
C PHE A 118 -9.26 -5.89 -4.60
N ALA A 119 -9.56 -4.72 -4.04
CA ALA A 119 -10.44 -3.74 -4.67
C ALA A 119 -9.92 -3.32 -6.05
N SER A 120 -8.64 -2.99 -6.16
CA SER A 120 -8.01 -2.61 -7.44
C SER A 120 -8.02 -3.75 -8.46
N LEU A 121 -7.74 -4.98 -8.02
CA LEU A 121 -7.74 -6.18 -8.85
C LEU A 121 -9.14 -6.46 -9.40
N ARG A 122 -10.16 -6.44 -8.55
CA ARG A 122 -11.56 -6.67 -8.94
C ARG A 122 -12.04 -5.61 -9.93
N SER A 123 -11.76 -4.34 -9.66
CA SER A 123 -12.08 -3.24 -10.58
C SER A 123 -11.42 -3.43 -11.96
N LYS A 124 -10.16 -3.86 -12.01
CA LYS A 124 -9.45 -4.16 -13.28
C LYS A 124 -10.12 -5.29 -14.07
N ILE A 125 -10.48 -6.38 -13.39
CA ILE A 125 -11.19 -7.52 -14.01
C ILE A 125 -12.53 -7.07 -14.58
N LEU A 126 -13.29 -6.25 -13.85
CA LEU A 126 -14.57 -5.71 -14.31
C LEU A 126 -14.43 -4.84 -15.56
N LYS A 127 -13.48 -3.90 -15.59
CA LYS A 127 -13.22 -3.07 -16.77
C LYS A 127 -12.82 -3.92 -17.98
N LYS A 128 -11.98 -4.95 -17.79
CA LYS A 128 -11.58 -5.88 -18.86
C LYS A 128 -12.80 -6.63 -19.45
N ARG A 129 -13.70 -7.12 -18.59
CA ARG A 129 -14.95 -7.76 -19.04
C ARG A 129 -15.87 -6.80 -19.80
N ARG A 130 -15.94 -5.53 -19.38
CA ARG A 130 -16.74 -4.50 -20.06
C ARG A 130 -16.22 -4.15 -21.46
N LEU A 131 -14.91 -4.18 -21.68
CA LEU A 131 -14.32 -3.89 -23.00
C LEU A 131 -14.35 -5.09 -23.96
N ALA A 132 -14.63 -6.30 -23.46
CA ALA A 132 -14.73 -7.51 -24.26
C ALA A 132 -16.17 -7.80 -24.74
N LYS A 133 -17.15 -7.05 -24.22
CA LYS A 133 -18.54 -7.01 -24.71
C LYS A 133 -18.67 -5.87 -25.71
#